data_AF-A0A380GZ34-F1
#
_entry.id   AF-A0A380GZ34-F1
#
_cell.length_a   1.000
_cell.length_b   1.000
_cell.length_c   1.000
_cell.angle_alpha   90.00
_cell.angle_beta   90.00
_cell.angle_gamma   90.00
#
_symmetry.space_group_name_H-M   'P 1'
#
loop_
_entity.id
_entity.type
_entity.pdbx_description
1 polymer ?
#
loop_
_entity_poly.entity_id
_entity_poly.type
_entity_poly.pdbx_seq_one_letter_code
_entity_poly.pdbx_strand_id
1 'polypeptide(L)'
;MTLTLYDETTDIIFEQLYTGMQAQIQFETKHGFKFNVDVDVDVLANFITGGILRTIYSWIQDGQNYSIDELTREIVKILDGVHNYQIKN
;
A
#
# COMPACT_ATOMS: atom_id res chain seq x y z
N MET A 1 -19.27 -19.94 0.37
CA MET A 1 -19.07 -19.50 -1.02
C MET A 1 -18.60 -18.05 -1.08
N THR A 2 -19.22 -17.14 -0.32
CA THR A 2 -18.81 -15.72 -0.22
C THR A 2 -17.43 -15.51 0.38
N LEU A 3 -17.04 -16.26 1.41
CA LEU A 3 -15.70 -16.16 2.03
C LEU A 3 -14.57 -16.58 1.09
N THR A 4 -14.74 -17.67 0.34
CA THR A 4 -13.70 -18.22 -0.55
C THR A 4 -13.46 -17.36 -1.79
N LEU A 5 -14.52 -16.78 -2.37
CA LEU A 5 -14.40 -15.78 -3.44
C LEU A 5 -13.75 -14.48 -2.94
N TYR A 6 -13.95 -14.14 -1.66
CA TYR A 6 -13.28 -13.00 -1.04
C TYR A 6 -11.78 -13.26 -0.92
N ASP A 7 -11.35 -14.45 -0.50
CA ASP A 7 -9.93 -14.81 -0.37
C ASP A 7 -9.20 -14.79 -1.73
N GLU A 8 -9.71 -15.47 -2.77
CA GLU A 8 -9.06 -15.47 -4.09
C GLU A 8 -9.01 -14.08 -4.72
N THR A 9 -10.07 -13.29 -4.57
CA THR A 9 -10.10 -11.91 -5.08
C THR A 9 -9.15 -11.02 -4.27
N THR A 10 -9.04 -11.25 -2.96
CA THR A 10 -8.09 -10.56 -2.08
C THR A 10 -6.66 -10.80 -2.53
N ASP A 11 -6.32 -12.07 -2.81
CA ASP A 11 -4.99 -12.46 -3.23
C ASP A 11 -4.62 -11.81 -4.57
N ILE A 12 -5.53 -11.82 -5.55
CA ILE A 12 -5.32 -11.15 -6.83
C ILE A 12 -5.10 -9.64 -6.65
N ILE A 13 -5.94 -8.98 -5.84
CA ILE A 13 -5.80 -7.53 -5.57
C ILE A 13 -4.47 -7.26 -4.86
N PHE A 14 -4.10 -8.09 -3.89
CA PHE A 14 -2.84 -7.97 -3.16
C PHE A 14 -1.65 -8.10 -4.12
N GLU A 15 -1.61 -9.13 -4.97
CA GLU A 15 -0.50 -9.36 -5.91
C GLU A 15 -0.32 -8.19 -6.89
N GLN A 16 -1.42 -7.62 -7.40
CA GLN A 16 -1.36 -6.48 -8.32
C GLN A 16 -0.83 -5.22 -7.62
N LEU A 17 -1.33 -4.93 -6.42
CA LEU A 17 -0.84 -3.82 -5.61
C LEU A 17 0.63 -4.01 -5.22
N TYR A 18 1.01 -5.20 -4.79
CA TYR A 18 2.40 -5.57 -4.46
C TYR A 18 3.33 -5.35 -5.65
N THR A 19 2.98 -5.86 -6.82
CA THR A 19 3.79 -5.71 -8.03
C THR A 19 3.98 -4.24 -8.41
N GLY A 20 2.90 -3.45 -8.33
CA GLY A 20 2.97 -2.01 -8.57
C GLY A 20 3.87 -1.28 -7.57
N MET A 21 3.73 -1.60 -6.28
CA MET A 21 4.56 -0.99 -5.23
C MET A 21 6.03 -1.37 -5.35
N GLN A 22 6.33 -2.63 -5.65
CA GLN A 22 7.70 -3.10 -5.85
C GLN A 22 8.35 -2.36 -7.02
N ALA A 23 7.65 -2.23 -8.15
CA ALA A 23 8.13 -1.48 -9.31
C ALA A 23 8.38 0.01 -8.99
N GLN A 24 7.47 0.63 -8.23
CA GLN A 24 7.60 2.03 -7.82
C GLN A 24 8.81 2.27 -6.90
N ILE A 25 8.96 1.44 -5.86
CA ILE A 25 10.09 1.52 -4.92
C ILE A 25 11.42 1.31 -5.64
N GLN A 26 11.49 0.33 -6.55
CA GLN A 26 12.69 0.09 -7.36
C GLN A 26 13.00 1.26 -8.28
N PHE A 27 11.98 1.84 -8.92
CA PHE A 27 12.12 3.02 -9.76
C PHE A 27 12.70 4.18 -8.94
N GLU A 28 12.11 4.49 -7.78
CA GLU A 28 12.57 5.58 -6.92
C GLU A 28 14.01 5.36 -6.43
N THR A 29 14.31 4.14 -5.97
CA THR A 29 15.66 3.75 -5.51
C THR A 29 16.70 3.93 -6.63
N LYS A 30 16.37 3.50 -7.86
CA LYS A 30 17.24 3.66 -9.03
C LYS A 30 17.51 5.13 -9.37
N HIS A 31 16.58 6.03 -9.07
CA HIS A 31 16.70 7.47 -9.30
C HIS A 31 17.27 8.23 -8.10
N GLY A 32 17.86 7.52 -7.13
CA GLY A 32 18.59 8.11 -6.02
C GLY A 32 17.75 8.41 -4.78
N PHE A 33 16.48 7.99 -4.76
CA PHE A 33 15.68 8.00 -3.54
C PHE A 33 16.28 7.01 -2.54
N LYS A 34 16.42 7.42 -1.29
CA LYS A 34 16.85 6.56 -0.19
C LYS A 34 15.75 6.53 0.86
N PHE A 35 15.16 5.35 1.07
CA PHE A 35 14.25 5.11 2.17
C PHE A 35 15.06 5.10 3.49
N ASN A 36 14.53 5.68 4.57
CA ASN A 36 15.20 5.77 5.88
C ASN A 36 15.20 4.44 6.66
N VAL A 37 15.08 3.32 5.96
CA VAL A 37 15.08 1.99 6.56
C VAL A 37 15.95 1.12 5.67
N ASP A 38 16.95 0.46 6.26
CA ASP A 38 17.69 -0.65 5.63
C ASP A 38 16.77 -1.87 5.54
N VAL A 39 15.66 -1.69 4.82
CA VAL A 39 14.60 -2.68 4.66
C VAL A 39 14.57 -3.07 3.19
N ASP A 40 14.57 -4.38 2.97
CA ASP A 40 14.45 -4.97 1.66
C ASP A 40 13.23 -4.38 0.92
N VAL A 41 13.39 -4.11 -0.37
CA VAL A 41 12.32 -3.64 -1.26
C VAL A 41 11.07 -4.50 -1.13
N ASP A 42 11.23 -5.82 -1.00
CA ASP A 42 10.13 -6.76 -0.89
C ASP A 42 9.39 -6.61 0.44
N VAL A 43 10.11 -6.34 1.53
CA VAL A 43 9.50 -6.10 2.85
C VAL A 43 8.74 -4.77 2.85
N LEU A 44 9.33 -3.72 2.25
CA LEU A 44 8.67 -2.42 2.14
C LEU A 44 7.43 -2.49 1.25
N ALA A 45 7.51 -3.14 0.09
CA ALA A 45 6.39 -3.32 -0.82
C ALA A 45 5.24 -4.10 -0.14
N ASN A 46 5.56 -5.20 0.56
CA ASN A 46 4.57 -5.97 1.32
C ASN A 46 3.89 -5.15 2.41
N PHE A 47 4.65 -4.36 3.17
CA PHE A 47 4.11 -3.52 4.22
C PHE A 47 3.11 -2.49 3.69
N ILE A 48 3.48 -1.79 2.60
CA ILE A 48 2.63 -0.77 1.99
C ILE A 48 1.36 -1.39 1.43
N THR A 49 1.50 -2.48 0.66
CA THR A 49 0.36 -3.19 0.08
C THR A 49 -0.61 -3.68 1.16
N GLY A 50 -0.10 -4.25 2.26
CA GLY A 50 -0.92 -4.65 3.40
C GLY A 50 -1.66 -3.48 4.04
N GLY A 51 -1.00 -2.32 4.16
CA GLY A 51 -1.62 -1.09 4.67
C GLY A 51 -2.76 -0.57 3.77
N ILE A 52 -2.54 -0.52 2.46
CA ILE A 52 -3.56 -0.12 1.47
C ILE A 52 -4.75 -1.07 1.54
N LEU A 53 -4.50 -2.37 1.47
CA LEU A 53 -5.54 -3.39 1.45
C LEU A 53 -6.37 -3.37 2.74
N ARG A 54 -5.72 -3.22 3.91
CA ARG A 54 -6.40 -3.08 5.20
C ARG A 54 -7.29 -1.84 5.24
N THR A 55 -6.85 -0.73 4.66
CA THR A 55 -7.62 0.52 4.61
C THR A 55 -8.87 0.35 3.75
N ILE A 56 -8.74 -0.26 2.57
CA ILE A 56 -9.87 -0.60 1.70
C ILE A 56 -10.85 -1.54 2.41
N TYR A 57 -10.35 -2.59 3.08
CA TYR A 57 -11.23 -3.51 3.79
C TYR A 57 -11.97 -2.88 4.96
N SER A 58 -11.30 -2.03 5.72
CA SER A 58 -11.92 -1.31 6.83
C SER A 58 -13.05 -0.42 6.30
N TRP A 59 -12.82 0.30 5.20
CA TRP A 59 -13.85 1.11 4.53
C TRP A 59 -15.05 0.29 4.07
N ILE A 60 -14.83 -0.90 3.49
CA ILE A 60 -15.90 -1.81 3.08
C ILE A 60 -16.68 -2.32 4.30
N GLN A 61 -15.97 -2.75 5.36
CA GLN A 61 -16.58 -3.29 6.58
C GLN A 61 -17.38 -2.25 7.34
N ASP A 62 -16.95 -1.00 7.33
CA ASP A 62 -17.66 0.13 7.91
C ASP A 62 -18.90 0.54 7.09
N GLY A 63 -19.25 -0.19 6.03
CA GLY A 63 -20.41 0.13 5.20
C GLY A 63 -20.19 1.35 4.30
N GLN A 64 -18.92 1.67 4.02
CA GLN A 64 -18.53 2.78 3.16
C GLN A 64 -19.04 4.14 3.66
N ASN A 65 -18.99 4.33 4.98
CA ASN A 65 -19.50 5.52 5.69
C ASN A 65 -18.85 6.85 5.27
N TYR A 66 -17.74 6.81 4.56
CA TYR A 66 -17.06 7.98 4.01
C TYR A 66 -16.81 7.80 2.51
N SER A 67 -16.57 8.91 1.81
CA SER A 67 -16.44 8.93 0.35
C SER A 67 -15.19 8.21 -0.15
N ILE A 68 -15.21 7.80 -1.43
CA ILE A 68 -14.02 7.24 -2.09
C ILE A 68 -12.85 8.24 -2.14
N ASP A 69 -13.15 9.54 -2.18
CA ASP A 69 -12.14 10.61 -2.13
C ASP A 69 -11.47 10.66 -0.75
N GLU A 70 -12.23 10.46 0.33
CA GLU A 70 -11.70 10.35 1.68
C GLU A 70 -10.82 9.10 1.84
N LEU A 71 -11.27 7.94 1.33
CA LEU A 71 -10.44 6.73 1.28
C LEU A 71 -9.14 6.96 0.50
N THR A 72 -9.23 7.62 -0.66
CA THR A 72 -8.07 7.94 -1.49
C THR A 72 -7.08 8.80 -0.69
N ARG A 73 -7.57 9.79 0.06
CA ARG A 73 -6.72 10.62 0.92
C ARG A 73 -6.04 9.80 2.03
N GLU A 74 -6.70 8.80 2.60
CA GLU A 74 -6.08 7.92 3.59
C GLU A 74 -4.99 7.05 3.00
N ILE A 75 -5.24 6.47 1.82
CA ILE A 75 -4.24 5.68 1.08
C ILE A 75 -3.03 6.55 0.71
N VAL A 76 -3.27 7.77 0.21
CA VAL A 76 -2.19 8.72 -0.10
C VAL A 76 -1.38 9.06 1.14
N LYS A 77 -2.00 9.23 2.32
CA LYS A 77 -1.25 9.44 3.57
C LYS A 77 -0.34 8.27 3.94
N ILE A 78 -0.74 7.03 3.63
CA ILE A 78 0.12 5.85 3.85
C ILE A 78 1.35 5.93 2.93
N LEU A 79 1.13 6.23 1.65
CA LEU A 79 2.18 6.37 0.64
C LEU A 79 3.12 7.54 0.98
N ASP A 80 2.56 8.72 1.28
CA ASP A 80 3.29 9.91 1.70
C ASP A 80 4.02 9.66 3.01
N GLY A 81 3.43 8.91 3.95
CA GLY A 81 4.08 8.54 5.20
C GLY A 81 5.39 7.81 4.94
N VAL A 82 5.38 6.85 4.02
CA VAL A 82 6.58 6.12 3.59
C VAL A 82 7.57 7.02 2.87
N HIS A 83 7.09 7.90 1.97
CA HIS A 83 7.96 8.85 1.28
C HIS A 83 8.58 9.89 2.20
N ASN A 84 7.89 10.29 3.27
CA ASN A 84 8.35 11.29 4.22
C ASN A 84 9.24 10.71 5.34
N TYR A 85 9.43 9.39 5.41
CA TYR A 85 10.56 8.79 6.12
C TYR A 85 11.86 9.03 5.34
N GLN A 86 12.18 10.30 5.10
CA GLN A 86 13.44 10.78 4.54
C GLN A 86 14.25 11.47 5.65
N ILE A 87 15.57 11.30 5.63
CA ILE A 87 16.47 12.13 6.45
C ILE A 87 16.39 13.57 5.91
N LYS A 88 16.00 14.54 6.76
CA LYS A 88 16.56 15.89 6.62
C LYS A 88 18.04 15.77 6.96
N ASN A 89 18.88 16.01 5.95
CA ASN A 89 20.35 16.05 5.98
C ASN A 89 20.99 16.19 7.36
#